data_AF-A0A7X7E4X7-F1
#
_entry.id   AF-A0A7X7E4X7-F1
#
_cell.length_a   1.000
_cell.length_b   1.000
_cell.length_c   1.000
_cell.angle_alpha   90.00
_cell.angle_beta   90.00
_cell.angle_gamma   90.00
#
_symmetry.space_group_name_H-M   'P 1'
#
loop_
_entity.id
_entity.type
_entity.pdbx_description
1 polymer ?
#
loop_
_entity_poly.entity_id
_entity_poly.type
_entity_poly.pdbx_seq_one_letter_code
_entity_poly.pdbx_strand_id
1 'polypeptide(L)'
;MVLFSQVPSISQDSLNILLRNGSPYDFILIDVRAESDLRSMIGNSACKPYHMEWPAQLEKEIGRIGKDQKIFIYCQSGARAGQAVSYVKTLGYTNVFSAGGISSWSGPVLLKAEMLALSDLPKPSMKGTASGVIPHLVSSLSKRKQSVHNFICHDCFALLIDNDHFYYKLNGYRQKPELHRCRTRDINRR
;
A
#
# COMPACT_ATOMS: atom_id res chain seq x y z
N MET A 1 -10.86 0.69 -29.69
CA MET A 1 -10.80 -0.45 -28.76
C MET A 1 -10.08 0.02 -27.50
N VAL A 2 -10.81 0.34 -26.44
CA VAL A 2 -10.18 0.81 -25.19
C VAL A 2 -9.57 -0.42 -24.52
N LEU A 3 -8.26 -0.41 -24.33
CA LEU A 3 -7.56 -1.40 -23.52
C LEU A 3 -8.24 -1.44 -22.15
N PHE A 4 -8.62 -2.64 -21.68
CA PHE A 4 -9.06 -2.84 -20.30
C PHE A 4 -7.87 -2.56 -19.37
N SER A 5 -7.69 -1.29 -19.02
CA SER A 5 -6.70 -0.85 -18.04
C SER A 5 -7.02 -1.59 -16.75
N GLN A 6 -6.15 -2.51 -16.36
CA GLN A 6 -6.33 -3.29 -15.14
C GLN A 6 -6.54 -2.32 -13.99
N VAL A 7 -7.56 -2.59 -13.17
CA VAL A 7 -7.90 -1.73 -12.03
C VAL A 7 -6.67 -1.70 -11.11
N PRO A 8 -6.07 -0.54 -10.83
CA PRO A 8 -4.88 -0.46 -9.98
C PRO A 8 -5.19 -1.11 -8.63
N SER A 9 -4.25 -1.90 -8.13
CA SER A 9 -4.44 -2.68 -6.90
C SER A 9 -3.18 -2.68 -6.05
N ILE A 10 -3.38 -2.90 -4.75
CA ILE A 10 -2.32 -3.18 -3.78
C ILE A 10 -2.51 -4.62 -3.29
N SER A 11 -1.43 -5.39 -3.20
CA SER A 11 -1.52 -6.75 -2.69
C SER A 11 -1.89 -6.75 -1.19
N GLN A 12 -2.57 -7.81 -0.74
CA GLN A 12 -2.96 -7.91 0.68
C GLN A 12 -1.73 -8.02 1.59
N ASP A 13 -0.66 -8.68 1.15
CA ASP A 13 0.60 -8.72 1.90
C ASP A 13 1.26 -7.34 2.00
N SER A 14 1.26 -6.56 0.91
CA SER A 14 1.77 -5.17 0.90
C SER A 14 0.99 -4.29 1.89
N LEU A 15 -0.35 -4.37 1.89
CA LEU A 15 -1.17 -3.63 2.84
C LEU A 15 -0.94 -4.11 4.29
N ASN A 16 -0.80 -5.42 4.51
CA ASN A 16 -0.54 -5.99 5.83
C ASN A 16 0.83 -5.55 6.37
N ILE A 17 1.84 -5.40 5.51
CA ILE A 17 3.14 -4.82 5.84
C ILE A 17 2.99 -3.35 6.28
N LEU A 18 2.24 -2.51 5.55
CA LEU A 18 1.98 -1.12 5.95
C LEU A 18 1.30 -1.04 7.32
N LEU A 19 0.28 -1.87 7.55
CA LEU A 19 -0.44 -1.91 8.83
C LEU A 19 0.45 -2.36 10.00
N ARG A 20 1.33 -3.36 9.80
CA ARG A 20 2.19 -3.91 10.86
C ARG A 20 3.43 -3.08 11.15
N ASN A 21 4.09 -2.55 10.12
CA ASN A 21 5.40 -1.91 10.23
C ASN A 21 5.35 -0.37 10.23
N GLY A 22 4.16 0.20 10.00
CA GLY A 22 3.98 1.61 9.70
C GLY A 22 4.05 1.87 8.19
N SER A 23 3.44 2.98 7.77
CA SER A 23 3.46 3.44 6.38
C SER A 23 4.53 4.51 6.17
N PRO A 24 5.24 4.54 5.04
CA PRO A 24 6.12 5.67 4.70
C PRO A 24 5.36 6.89 4.16
N TYR A 25 4.04 6.79 3.97
CA TYR A 25 3.17 7.86 3.45
C TYR A 25 1.80 7.85 4.11
N ASP A 26 1.11 8.99 4.10
CA ASP A 26 -0.30 9.07 4.48
C ASP A 26 -1.18 8.33 3.46
N PHE A 27 -2.22 7.64 3.94
CA PHE A 27 -3.27 7.10 3.07
C PHE A 27 -4.63 7.02 3.76
N ILE A 28 -5.69 6.97 2.96
CA ILE A 28 -7.07 6.75 3.38
C ILE A 28 -7.49 5.33 2.98
N LEU A 29 -8.07 4.58 3.92
CA LEU A 29 -8.56 3.23 3.73
C LEU A 29 -10.09 3.25 3.84
N ILE A 30 -10.77 2.75 2.81
CA ILE A 30 -12.23 2.79 2.69
C ILE A 30 -12.79 1.38 2.53
N ASP A 31 -13.68 0.99 3.44
CA ASP A 31 -14.56 -0.17 3.30
C ASP A 31 -15.82 0.26 2.55
N VAL A 32 -16.11 -0.39 1.43
CA VAL A 32 -17.30 -0.09 0.61
C VAL A 32 -18.36 -1.18 0.64
N ARG A 33 -18.35 -2.03 1.68
CA ARG A 33 -19.40 -3.02 1.91
C ARG A 33 -20.71 -2.38 2.40
N ALA A 34 -21.76 -3.19 2.43
CA ALA A 34 -23.03 -2.78 3.00
C ALA A 34 -22.94 -2.77 4.53
N GLU A 35 -23.72 -1.94 5.21
CA GLU A 35 -23.66 -1.84 6.67
C GLU A 35 -23.88 -3.20 7.39
N SER A 36 -24.70 -4.07 6.81
CA SER A 36 -24.96 -5.44 7.28
C SER A 36 -23.73 -6.38 7.25
N ASP A 37 -22.73 -6.08 6.42
CA ASP A 37 -21.53 -6.89 6.25
C ASP A 37 -20.44 -6.55 7.31
N LEU A 38 -20.59 -5.43 8.03
CA LEU A 38 -19.55 -4.82 8.88
C LEU A 38 -19.42 -5.48 10.27
N ARG A 39 -19.08 -6.77 10.31
CA ARG A 39 -18.70 -7.45 11.57
C ARG A 39 -17.31 -7.01 12.07
N SER A 40 -16.35 -7.01 11.15
CA SER A 40 -14.96 -6.56 11.36
C SER A 40 -14.47 -5.83 10.11
N MET A 41 -13.45 -5.00 10.25
CA MET A 41 -12.92 -4.13 9.20
C MET A 41 -11.39 -4.25 9.14
N ILE A 42 -10.78 -4.14 7.96
CA ILE A 42 -9.32 -4.12 7.82
C ILE A 42 -8.76 -2.87 8.52
N GLY A 43 -7.84 -3.05 9.45
CA GLY A 43 -7.28 -1.96 10.25
C GLY A 43 -6.58 -2.43 11.52
N ASN A 44 -6.02 -1.49 12.27
CA ASN A 44 -5.51 -1.67 13.63
C ASN A 44 -5.52 -0.33 14.40
N SER A 45 -5.02 -0.30 15.63
CA SER A 45 -4.99 0.93 16.45
C SER A 45 -4.32 2.15 15.79
N ALA A 46 -3.39 1.93 14.85
CA ALA A 46 -2.70 2.98 14.09
C ALA A 46 -3.29 3.24 12.68
N CYS A 47 -4.15 2.34 12.18
CA CYS A 47 -4.78 2.43 10.87
C CYS A 47 -6.30 2.17 10.97
N LYS A 48 -7.09 3.24 10.96
CA LYS A 48 -8.56 3.16 11.10
C LYS A 48 -9.27 3.45 9.77
N PRO A 49 -10.08 2.52 9.23
CA PRO A 49 -10.78 2.72 7.97
C PRO A 49 -11.97 3.67 8.13
N TYR A 50 -12.43 4.24 7.01
CA TYR A 50 -13.77 4.79 6.87
C TYR A 50 -14.71 3.71 6.30
N HIS A 51 -16.01 3.84 6.58
CA HIS A 51 -17.05 3.12 5.85
C HIS A 51 -17.77 4.08 4.89
N MET A 52 -17.87 3.69 3.61
CA MET A 52 -18.64 4.41 2.59
C MET A 52 -19.29 3.38 1.66
N GLU A 53 -20.52 2.97 1.94
CA GLU A 53 -21.25 1.98 1.17
C GLU A 53 -21.31 2.33 -0.34
N TRP A 54 -20.87 1.39 -1.18
CA TRP A 54 -20.88 1.54 -2.64
C TRP A 54 -22.25 1.15 -3.23
N PRO A 55 -22.85 1.97 -4.12
CA PRO A 55 -22.29 3.22 -4.67
C PRO A 55 -22.59 4.48 -3.84
N ALA A 56 -23.82 4.62 -3.35
CA ALA A 56 -24.42 5.93 -3.03
C ALA A 56 -23.65 6.78 -2.01
N GLN A 57 -23.04 6.17 -0.99
CA GLN A 57 -22.32 6.90 0.05
C GLN A 57 -20.91 7.29 -0.43
N LEU A 58 -20.23 6.43 -1.19
CA LEU A 58 -18.93 6.76 -1.77
C LEU A 58 -19.05 7.89 -2.80
N GLU A 59 -20.03 7.83 -3.71
CA GLU A 59 -20.25 8.86 -4.74
C GLU A 59 -20.47 10.25 -4.12
N LYS A 60 -21.20 10.31 -3.00
CA LYS A 60 -21.48 11.54 -2.27
C LYS A 60 -20.25 12.09 -1.53
N GLU A 61 -19.50 11.23 -0.84
CA GLU A 61 -18.46 11.67 0.10
C GLU A 61 -17.06 11.76 -0.52
N ILE A 62 -16.78 11.05 -1.64
CA ILE A 62 -15.44 11.00 -2.26
C ILE A 62 -14.89 12.39 -2.61
N GLY A 63 -15.74 13.32 -3.07
CA GLY A 63 -15.35 14.68 -3.44
C GLY A 63 -14.78 15.53 -2.28
N ARG A 64 -14.90 15.06 -1.03
CA ARG A 64 -14.28 15.68 0.16
C ARG A 64 -12.80 15.29 0.32
N ILE A 65 -12.33 14.27 -0.40
CA ILE A 65 -10.94 13.81 -0.41
C ILE A 65 -10.21 14.42 -1.61
N GLY A 66 -9.02 14.97 -1.40
CA GLY A 66 -8.18 15.53 -2.47
C GLY A 66 -7.79 14.47 -3.51
N LYS A 67 -7.74 14.85 -4.79
CA LYS A 67 -7.48 13.91 -5.92
C LYS A 67 -6.05 13.35 -5.95
N ASP A 68 -5.14 14.04 -5.27
CA ASP A 68 -3.76 13.69 -5.01
C ASP A 68 -3.58 12.64 -3.90
N GLN A 69 -4.56 12.52 -2.99
CA GLN A 69 -4.47 11.65 -1.83
C GLN A 69 -4.42 10.18 -2.22
N LYS A 70 -3.65 9.37 -1.48
CA LYS A 70 -3.58 7.93 -1.70
C LYS A 70 -4.77 7.24 -1.03
N ILE A 71 -5.56 6.53 -1.83
CA ILE A 71 -6.81 5.88 -1.39
C ILE A 71 -6.72 4.37 -1.67
N PHE A 72 -6.95 3.58 -0.63
CA PHE A 72 -7.13 2.14 -0.74
C PHE A 72 -8.59 1.78 -0.48
N ILE A 73 -9.22 1.10 -1.43
CA ILE A 73 -10.63 0.70 -1.36
C ILE A 73 -10.71 -0.83 -1.28
N TYR A 74 -11.44 -1.37 -0.32
CA TYR A 74 -11.69 -2.81 -0.21
C TYR A 74 -13.18 -3.11 0.00
N CYS A 75 -13.57 -4.35 -0.24
CA CYS A 75 -14.92 -4.81 0.08
C CYS A 75 -14.93 -6.25 0.59
N GLN A 76 -16.01 -7.02 0.36
CA GLN A 76 -16.08 -8.42 0.80
C GLN A 76 -15.10 -9.32 0.03
N SER A 77 -15.18 -9.32 -1.31
CA SER A 77 -14.42 -10.20 -2.21
C SER A 77 -13.56 -9.46 -3.25
N GLY A 78 -13.55 -8.13 -3.23
CA GLY A 78 -12.83 -7.28 -4.20
C GLY A 78 -13.68 -6.75 -5.37
N ALA A 79 -14.83 -7.35 -5.69
CA ALA A 79 -15.64 -6.93 -6.84
C ALA A 79 -16.17 -5.47 -6.73
N ARG A 80 -16.88 -5.14 -5.62
CA ARG A 80 -17.35 -3.76 -5.36
C ARG A 80 -16.18 -2.76 -5.29
N ALA A 81 -15.03 -3.16 -4.74
CA ALA A 81 -13.84 -2.31 -4.68
C ALA A 81 -13.28 -2.01 -6.08
N GLY A 82 -13.24 -3.00 -6.99
CA GLY A 82 -12.81 -2.79 -8.37
C GLY A 82 -13.72 -1.82 -9.14
N GLN A 83 -15.04 -1.90 -8.91
CA GLN A 83 -16.02 -0.96 -9.47
C GLN A 83 -15.82 0.45 -8.91
N ALA A 84 -15.73 0.57 -7.59
CA ALA A 84 -15.49 1.84 -6.89
C ALA A 84 -14.20 2.52 -7.36
N VAL A 85 -13.06 1.81 -7.42
CA VAL A 85 -11.79 2.35 -7.92
C VAL A 85 -11.92 2.83 -9.36
N SER A 86 -12.62 2.07 -10.22
CA SER A 86 -12.84 2.45 -11.62
C SER A 86 -13.65 3.75 -11.73
N TYR A 87 -14.73 3.89 -10.95
CA TYR A 87 -15.52 5.11 -10.86
C TYR A 87 -14.70 6.29 -10.31
N VAL A 88 -13.99 6.12 -9.19
CA VAL A 88 -13.19 7.19 -8.60
C VAL A 88 -12.08 7.65 -9.56
N LYS A 89 -11.53 6.77 -10.41
CA LYS A 89 -10.64 7.17 -11.51
C LYS A 89 -11.33 8.03 -12.59
N THR A 90 -12.60 7.81 -12.94
CA THR A 90 -13.29 8.69 -13.92
C THR A 90 -13.49 10.11 -13.41
N LEU A 91 -13.54 10.29 -12.07
CA LEU A 91 -13.54 11.61 -11.43
C LEU A 91 -12.15 12.29 -11.43
N GLY A 92 -11.11 11.63 -11.94
CA GLY A 92 -9.75 12.17 -12.07
C GLY A 92 -8.84 11.95 -10.86
N TYR A 93 -9.15 11.00 -9.98
CA TYR A 93 -8.22 10.56 -8.94
C TYR A 93 -7.14 9.66 -9.54
N THR A 94 -5.87 9.95 -9.25
CA THR A 94 -4.72 9.22 -9.80
C THR A 94 -4.17 8.15 -8.84
N ASN A 95 -4.26 8.40 -7.53
CA ASN A 95 -3.65 7.58 -6.48
C ASN A 95 -4.65 6.64 -5.77
N VAL A 96 -5.61 6.08 -6.51
CA VAL A 96 -6.66 5.18 -5.98
C VAL A 96 -6.43 3.72 -6.42
N PHE A 97 -6.45 2.79 -5.46
CA PHE A 97 -6.13 1.37 -5.67
C PHE A 97 -7.12 0.45 -4.94
N SER A 98 -7.38 -0.72 -5.52
CA SER A 98 -8.14 -1.80 -4.87
C SER A 98 -7.24 -2.60 -3.93
N ALA A 99 -7.65 -2.74 -2.68
CA ALA A 99 -7.05 -3.63 -1.68
C ALA A 99 -7.76 -5.01 -1.60
N GLY A 100 -8.63 -5.31 -2.57
CA GLY A 100 -9.28 -6.61 -2.69
C GLY A 100 -10.44 -6.83 -1.70
N GLY A 101 -10.51 -8.04 -1.15
CA GLY A 101 -11.61 -8.51 -0.31
C GLY A 101 -11.17 -8.89 1.10
N ILE A 102 -11.91 -8.46 2.13
CA ILE A 102 -11.68 -8.91 3.51
C ILE A 102 -11.89 -10.42 3.69
N SER A 103 -12.60 -11.11 2.79
CA SER A 103 -12.77 -12.57 2.84
C SER A 103 -11.47 -13.36 2.66
N SER A 104 -10.44 -12.78 2.03
CA SER A 104 -9.10 -13.38 1.88
C SER A 104 -8.05 -12.73 2.79
N TRP A 105 -8.45 -11.76 3.63
CA TRP A 105 -7.53 -10.99 4.46
C TRP A 105 -7.04 -11.79 5.68
N SER A 106 -5.72 -11.85 5.83
CA SER A 106 -5.01 -12.54 6.93
C SER A 106 -4.28 -11.59 7.89
N GLY A 107 -4.48 -10.27 7.72
CA GLY A 107 -3.89 -9.23 8.55
C GLY A 107 -4.76 -8.86 9.76
N PRO A 108 -4.38 -7.81 10.50
CA PRO A 108 -5.19 -7.33 11.63
C PRO A 108 -6.53 -6.77 11.16
N VAL A 109 -7.53 -6.84 12.06
CA VAL A 109 -8.86 -6.27 11.87
C VAL A 109 -9.29 -5.53 13.14
N LEU A 110 -10.17 -4.55 12.95
CA LEU A 110 -10.87 -3.83 14.01
C LEU A 110 -12.35 -4.20 14.05
N LEU A 111 -13.02 -3.89 15.16
CA LEU A 111 -14.47 -3.88 15.24
C LEU A 111 -15.05 -2.61 14.59
N LYS A 112 -16.29 -2.68 14.08
CA LYS A 112 -17.00 -1.54 13.45
C LYS A 112 -16.97 -0.27 14.32
N ALA A 113 -17.07 -0.41 15.64
CA ALA A 113 -17.07 0.70 16.60
C ALA A 113 -15.77 1.53 16.61
N GLU A 114 -14.69 1.04 16.01
CA GLU A 114 -13.38 1.70 16.02
C GLU A 114 -13.04 2.46 14.71
N MET A 115 -13.94 2.44 13.73
CA MET A 115 -13.78 3.13 12.44
C MET A 115 -13.72 4.67 12.59
N LEU A 116 -13.22 5.36 11.56
CA LEU A 116 -13.30 6.81 11.50
C LEU A 116 -14.71 7.27 11.11
N ALA A 117 -15.22 8.30 11.79
CA ALA A 117 -16.49 8.93 11.46
C ALA A 117 -16.35 9.76 10.18
N LEU A 118 -17.39 9.83 9.34
CA LEU A 118 -17.35 10.64 8.11
C LEU A 118 -17.21 12.16 8.38
N SER A 119 -17.43 12.63 9.61
CA SER A 119 -17.06 13.98 10.04
C SER A 119 -15.56 14.25 9.90
N ASP A 120 -14.71 13.23 10.08
CA ASP A 120 -13.26 13.39 10.18
C ASP A 120 -12.57 13.54 8.81
N LEU A 121 -13.26 13.29 7.69
CA LEU A 121 -12.65 13.41 6.36
C LEU A 121 -12.12 14.83 6.10
N PRO A 122 -10.91 14.98 5.53
CA PRO A 122 -10.06 13.96 4.91
C PRO A 122 -8.89 13.46 5.80
N LYS A 123 -9.07 13.34 7.13
CA LYS A 123 -8.05 12.78 8.03
C LYS A 123 -7.55 11.41 7.52
N PRO A 124 -6.23 11.18 7.41
CA PRO A 124 -5.69 9.92 6.91
C PRO A 124 -6.04 8.76 7.85
N SER A 125 -6.32 7.60 7.27
CA SER A 125 -6.55 6.36 8.01
C SER A 125 -5.29 5.90 8.71
N MET A 126 -4.14 6.03 8.05
CA MET A 126 -2.81 5.80 8.61
C MET A 126 -1.91 6.98 8.24
N LYS A 127 -1.21 7.53 9.23
CA LYS A 127 -0.18 8.55 9.01
C LYS A 127 1.15 7.92 8.62
N GLY A 128 1.87 8.58 7.72
CA GLY A 128 3.25 8.27 7.39
C GLY A 128 4.15 8.48 8.60
N THR A 129 4.95 7.48 8.93
CA THR A 129 6.02 7.64 9.91
C THR A 129 7.24 8.25 9.25
N ALA A 130 7.71 9.40 9.75
CA ALA A 130 8.96 10.03 9.27
C ALA A 130 10.17 9.07 9.32
N SER A 131 10.11 8.06 10.20
CA SER A 131 10.89 6.83 10.06
C SER A 131 10.33 5.96 8.93
N GLY A 132 10.61 6.33 7.68
CA GLY A 132 10.47 5.44 6.51
C GLY A 132 11.41 4.23 6.54
N VAL A 133 12.14 4.06 7.64
CA VAL A 133 12.92 2.87 7.99
C VAL A 133 12.09 2.06 8.99
N ILE A 134 11.74 0.83 8.60
CA ILE A 134 11.11 -0.17 9.47
C ILE A 134 11.91 -0.25 10.79
N PRO A 135 11.31 -0.13 11.99
CA PRO A 135 12.08 0.00 13.23
C PRO A 135 13.10 -1.11 13.50
N HIS A 136 12.83 -2.33 13.03
CA HIS A 136 13.74 -3.48 13.11
C HIS A 136 15.03 -3.33 12.26
N LEU A 137 15.11 -2.36 11.36
CA LEU A 137 16.32 -2.03 10.58
C LEU A 137 17.22 -0.99 11.26
N VAL A 138 16.69 -0.15 12.15
CA VAL A 138 17.40 1.04 12.67
C VAL A 138 18.41 0.68 13.78
N SER A 139 18.17 -0.42 14.52
CA SER A 139 19.02 -0.82 15.66
C SER A 139 20.46 -1.19 15.29
N SER A 140 20.77 -1.42 14.00
CA SER A 140 22.12 -1.78 13.52
C SER A 140 22.89 -0.62 12.87
N LEU A 141 22.23 0.52 12.60
CA LEU A 141 22.83 1.64 11.84
C LEU A 141 23.39 2.79 12.71
N SER A 142 23.70 2.51 13.98
CA SER A 142 24.22 3.51 14.92
C SER A 142 25.72 3.82 14.78
N LYS A 143 26.52 3.01 14.06
CA LYS A 143 28.00 3.18 13.99
C LYS A 143 28.62 2.85 12.64
N ARG A 144 28.58 3.80 11.68
CA ARG A 144 29.66 4.06 10.69
C ARG A 144 29.43 5.39 9.97
N LYS A 145 30.51 6.16 9.77
CA LYS A 145 30.49 7.50 9.15
C LYS A 145 30.03 7.43 7.69
N GLN A 146 29.37 8.49 7.24
CA GLN A 146 29.12 8.73 5.82
C GLN A 146 30.43 8.87 5.03
N SER A 147 30.48 8.24 3.86
CA SER A 147 31.08 8.82 2.66
C SER A 147 30.28 8.31 1.46
N VAL A 148 29.87 9.22 0.58
CA VAL A 148 28.93 8.93 -0.51
C VAL A 148 29.72 8.67 -1.78
N HIS A 149 29.97 7.40 -2.12
CA HIS A 149 30.56 7.00 -3.39
C HIS A 149 29.67 5.96 -4.08
N ASN A 150 29.21 6.29 -5.29
CA ASN A 150 28.56 5.34 -6.18
C ASN A 150 29.56 4.26 -6.60
N PHE A 151 29.20 2.97 -6.47
CA PHE A 151 29.20 1.93 -7.52
C PHE A 151 29.01 0.51 -6.93
N ILE A 152 28.79 -0.48 -7.79
CA ILE A 152 28.05 -1.75 -7.56
C ILE A 152 28.93 -2.91 -8.08
N CYS A 153 29.16 -4.06 -7.44
CA CYS A 153 28.54 -4.80 -6.31
C CYS A 153 29.49 -5.92 -5.81
N HIS A 154 29.11 -6.73 -4.80
CA HIS A 154 29.10 -8.20 -5.06
C HIS A 154 28.14 -9.10 -4.25
N ASP A 155 27.84 -8.82 -2.97
CA ASP A 155 26.95 -9.69 -2.16
C ASP A 155 25.69 -8.97 -1.64
N CYS A 156 24.56 -9.40 -2.20
CA CYS A 156 23.24 -8.78 -2.26
C CYS A 156 22.45 -8.61 -0.93
N PHE A 157 22.06 -7.37 -0.59
CA PHE A 157 20.70 -7.06 -0.07
C PHE A 157 20.18 -5.69 -0.61
N ALA A 158 19.05 -5.68 -1.32
CA ALA A 158 18.33 -4.48 -1.74
C ALA A 158 16.87 -4.84 -2.10
N LEU A 159 15.92 -3.89 -2.04
CA LEU A 159 15.35 -3.23 -3.24
C LEU A 159 14.14 -2.30 -2.97
N LEU A 160 13.54 -1.82 -4.09
CA LEU A 160 12.80 -0.58 -4.29
C LEU A 160 11.27 -0.74 -4.43
N ILE A 161 10.61 0.39 -4.21
CA ILE A 161 9.17 0.71 -4.04
C ILE A 161 8.18 0.55 -5.22
N ASP A 162 8.69 0.53 -6.47
CA ASP A 162 8.03 0.51 -7.82
C ASP A 162 8.90 1.35 -8.82
N ASN A 163 8.81 1.28 -10.16
CA ASN A 163 7.91 0.57 -11.08
C ASN A 163 8.41 -0.82 -11.55
N ASP A 164 9.61 -1.24 -11.15
CA ASP A 164 10.16 -2.59 -11.39
C ASP A 164 10.70 -3.14 -10.07
N HIS A 165 9.78 -3.45 -9.16
CA HIS A 165 10.04 -3.92 -7.79
C HIS A 165 11.07 -5.07 -7.69
N PHE A 166 11.77 -5.12 -6.57
CA PHE A 166 12.34 -6.36 -6.05
C PHE A 166 12.43 -6.33 -4.51
N TYR A 167 12.74 -7.47 -3.93
CA TYR A 167 13.36 -7.67 -2.61
C TYR A 167 14.27 -8.90 -2.73
N TYR A 168 15.21 -9.14 -1.80
CA TYR A 168 15.73 -10.49 -1.57
C TYR A 168 16.14 -10.76 -0.13
N LYS A 169 15.64 -11.87 0.43
CA LYS A 169 16.09 -12.49 1.67
C LYS A 169 16.91 -13.73 1.31
N LEU A 170 18.13 -13.86 1.84
CA LEU A 170 18.93 -15.09 1.74
C LEU A 170 19.15 -15.67 3.15
N ASN A 171 18.44 -16.77 3.45
CA ASN A 171 18.83 -17.69 4.52
C ASN A 171 19.29 -19.00 3.87
N GLY A 172 20.32 -19.63 4.44
CA GLY A 172 21.19 -20.58 3.78
C GLY A 172 20.54 -21.82 3.12
N TYR A 173 21.17 -22.25 2.02
CA TYR A 173 21.09 -23.56 1.35
C TYR A 173 19.67 -24.17 1.12
N ARG A 174 19.21 -24.47 -0.11
CA ARG A 174 19.99 -24.97 -1.25
C ARG A 174 19.21 -24.78 -2.59
N GLN A 175 19.86 -24.15 -3.57
CA GLN A 175 19.50 -24.01 -5.01
C GLN A 175 18.47 -22.92 -5.43
N LYS A 176 18.55 -22.55 -6.72
CA LYS A 176 18.27 -21.21 -7.31
C LYS A 176 16.82 -20.97 -7.76
N PRO A 177 16.38 -19.70 -7.68
CA PRO A 177 15.81 -18.97 -8.81
C PRO A 177 16.87 -18.03 -9.40
N GLU A 178 17.09 -18.06 -10.72
CA GLU A 178 18.05 -17.15 -11.37
C GLU A 178 17.44 -15.76 -11.65
N LEU A 179 18.19 -14.71 -11.31
CA LEU A 179 17.98 -13.36 -11.80
C LEU A 179 19.21 -12.93 -12.60
N HIS A 180 19.04 -12.75 -13.91
CA HIS A 180 20.12 -12.33 -14.80
C HIS A 180 20.50 -10.87 -14.57
N ARG A 181 21.81 -10.59 -14.56
CA ARG A 181 22.36 -9.24 -14.44
C ARG A 181 22.57 -8.61 -15.81
N CYS A 182 21.98 -7.45 -16.04
CA CYS A 182 22.26 -6.62 -17.21
C CYS A 182 23.74 -6.17 -17.20
N ARG A 183 24.45 -6.30 -18.33
CA ARG A 183 25.83 -5.80 -18.49
C ARG A 183 25.81 -4.28 -18.67
N THR A 184 26.09 -3.53 -17.62
CA THR A 184 26.36 -2.09 -17.74
C THR A 184 27.75 -1.87 -18.33
N ARG A 185 27.83 -1.40 -19.58
CA ARG A 185 29.06 -0.76 -20.10
C ARG A 185 29.23 0.59 -19.42
N ASP A 186 30.41 0.85 -18.90
CA ASP A 186 30.76 2.15 -18.35
C ASP A 186 31.05 3.16 -19.48
N ILE A 187 30.65 4.42 -19.29
CA ILE A 187 30.62 5.44 -20.36
C ILE A 187 31.61 6.60 -20.11
N ASN A 188 32.22 6.72 -18.92
CA ASN A 188 33.22 7.78 -18.67
C ASN A 188 34.53 7.28 -18.04
N ARG A 189 35.52 7.10 -18.93
CA ARG A 189 36.98 7.34 -18.80
C ARG A 189 37.49 7.77 -17.42
N ARG A 190 38.62 7.22 -16.95
CA ARG A 190 39.88 7.06 -17.71
C ARG A 190 40.46 5.66 -17.67
#